data_AF-A0A9E2HXH6-F1
#
_entry.id   AF-A0A9E2HXH6-F1
#
_cell.length_a   1.000
_cell.length_b   1.000
_cell.length_c   1.000
_cell.angle_alpha   90.00
_cell.angle_beta   90.00
_cell.angle_gamma   90.00
#
_symmetry.space_group_name_H-M   'P 1'
#
loop_
_entity.id
_entity.type
_entity.pdbx_description
1 polymer ?
#
loop_
_entity_poly.entity_id
_entity_poly.type
_entity_poly.pdbx_seq_one_letter_code
_entity_poly.pdbx_strand_id
1 'polypeptide(L)' 'FEFVKIVLKPHGCFLVKVFQGAEFEAFIKLLRSHFDRIVMRKPEASRNRSRELYVLASDLHS' A
#
# COMPACT_ATOMS: atom_id res chain seq x y z
N PHE A 1 -4.47 -5.50 6.46
CA PHE A 1 -5.34 -5.40 5.26
C PHE A 1 -6.79 -5.69 5.60
N GLU A 2 -7.10 -6.67 6.45
CA GLU A 2 -8.49 -7.00 6.85
C GLU A 2 -9.40 -5.80 7.21
N PHE A 3 -8.89 -4.81 7.96
CA PHE A 3 -9.67 -3.61 8.29
C PHE A 3 -10.06 -2.75 7.06
N VAL A 4 -9.21 -2.71 6.03
CA VAL A 4 -9.45 -1.96 4.79
C VAL A 4 -10.65 -2.54 4.05
N LYS A 5 -10.78 -3.88 4.01
CA LYS A 5 -11.86 -4.59 3.30
C LYS A 5 -13.26 -4.30 3.85
N ILE A 6 -13.36 -3.96 5.13
CA ILE A 6 -14.65 -3.73 5.80
C ILE A 6 -15.03 -2.26 5.90
N VAL A 7 -14.05 -1.35 5.85
CA VAL A 7 -14.27 0.09 6.10
C VAL A 7 -14.26 0.92 4.82
N LEU A 8 -13.51 0.51 3.80
CA LEU A 8 -13.48 1.26 2.55
C LEU A 8 -14.73 1.00 1.72
N LYS A 9 -15.26 2.10 1.17
CA LYS A 9 -16.28 2.03 0.13
C LYS A 9 -15.68 1.43 -1.15
N PRO A 10 -16.50 0.86 -2.04
CA PRO A 10 -16.09 0.51 -3.40
C PRO A 10 -15.35 1.67 -4.07
N HIS A 11 -14.32 1.37 -4.85
CA HIS A 11 -13.44 2.34 -5.51
C HIS A 11 -12.62 3.23 -4.55
N GLY A 12 -12.58 2.88 -3.26
CA GLY A 12 -11.85 3.60 -2.22
C GLY A 12 -10.32 3.53 -2.40
N CYS A 13 -9.62 4.41 -1.70
CA CYS A 13 -8.15 4.48 -1.70
C CYS A 13 -7.57 4.16 -0.32
N PHE A 14 -6.42 3.49 -0.31
CA PHE A 14 -5.67 3.12 0.88
C PHE A 14 -4.23 3.61 0.77
N LEU A 15 -3.82 4.49 1.68
CA LEU A 15 -2.46 4.99 1.78
C LEU A 15 -1.81 4.45 3.07
N VAL A 16 -0.64 3.84 2.95
CA VAL A 16 0.06 3.24 4.09
C VAL A 16 1.57 3.43 4.00
N LYS A 17 2.21 3.69 5.14
CA LYS A 17 3.66 3.66 5.29
C LYS A 17 4.10 2.24 5.63
N VAL A 18 5.04 1.70 4.88
CA VAL A 18 5.59 0.35 5.06
C VAL A 18 7.10 0.38 5.10
N PHE A 19 7.71 -0.63 5.71
CA PHE A 19 9.15 -0.85 5.67
C PHE A 19 9.44 -2.03 4.73
N GLN A 20 10.43 -1.87 3.85
CA GLN A 20 10.88 -2.95 2.97
C GLN A 20 11.64 -4.01 3.78
N GLY A 21 10.92 -5.07 4.15
CA GLY A 21 11.41 -6.26 4.82
C GLY A 21 10.92 -7.54 4.12
N ALA A 22 11.07 -8.68 4.77
CA ALA A 22 10.76 -9.99 4.19
C ALA A 22 9.31 -10.13 3.69
N GLU A 23 8.36 -9.45 4.33
CA GLU A 23 6.93 -9.55 4.02
C GLU A 23 6.43 -8.50 3.01
N PHE A 24 7.30 -7.59 2.56
CA PHE A 24 6.90 -6.47 1.71
C PHE A 24 6.31 -6.94 0.38
N GLU A 25 6.97 -7.86 -0.32
CA GLU A 25 6.50 -8.38 -1.62
C GLU A 25 5.16 -9.10 -1.51
N ALA A 26 4.98 -9.90 -0.45
CA ALA A 26 3.72 -10.58 -0.19
C ALA A 26 2.58 -9.58 0.06
N PHE A 27 2.87 -8.50 0.80
CA PHE A 27 1.92 -7.43 1.03
C PHE A 27 1.55 -6.66 -0.25
N ILE A 28 2.52 -6.33 -1.10
CA ILE A 28 2.24 -5.68 -2.39
C ILE A 28 1.41 -6.59 -3.30
N LYS A 29 1.71 -7.89 -3.34
CA LYS A 29 0.92 -8.87 -4.10
C LYS A 29 -0.53 -8.92 -3.61
N LEU A 30 -0.74 -8.89 -2.29
CA LEU A 30 -2.07 -8.82 -1.70
C LEU A 30 -2.83 -7.56 -2.10
N LEU A 31 -2.16 -6.39 -2.11
CA LEU A 31 -2.81 -5.15 -2.55
C LEU A 31 -3.16 -5.18 -4.04
N ARG A 32 -2.26 -5.68 -4.91
CA ARG A 32 -2.53 -5.82 -6.35
C ARG A 32 -3.69 -6.74 -6.70
N SER A 33 -4.06 -7.68 -5.83
CA SER A 33 -5.22 -8.54 -6.07
C SER A 33 -6.55 -7.89 -5.68
N HIS A 34 -6.54 -6.73 -5.01
CA HIS A 34 -7.73 -6.07 -4.49
C HIS A 34 -7.92 -4.62 -4.99
N PHE A 35 -6.90 -4.04 -5.63
CA PHE A 35 -6.94 -2.68 -6.15
C PHE A 35 -6.42 -2.63 -7.58
N ASP A 36 -7.03 -1.81 -8.43
CA ASP A 36 -6.60 -1.67 -9.82
C ASP A 36 -5.23 -0.99 -9.95
N ARG A 37 -4.91 -0.08 -9.02
CA ARG A 37 -3.68 0.72 -9.09
C ARG A 37 -2.90 0.72 -7.80
N ILE A 38 -1.60 0.41 -7.92
CA ILE A 38 -0.62 0.54 -6.82
C ILE A 38 0.49 1.51 -7.21
N VAL A 39 0.74 2.52 -6.38
CA VAL A 39 1.83 3.49 -6.52
C VAL A 39 2.70 3.46 -5.26
N MET A 40 4.00 3.30 -5.45
CA MET A 40 4.97 3.33 -4.36
C MET A 40 5.82 4.60 -4.47
N ARG A 41 6.00 5.29 -3.34
CA ARG A 41 6.79 6.52 -3.26
C ARG A 41 7.70 6.49 -2.04
N LYS A 42 8.99 6.72 -2.27
CA LYS A 42 9.94 7.05 -1.21
C LYS A 42 9.86 8.57 -0.98
N PRO A 43 9.49 9.04 0.21
CA PRO A 43 9.41 10.47 0.45
C PRO A 43 10.81 11.06 0.53
N GLU A 44 11.02 12.25 -0.03
CA GLU A 44 12.30 12.97 0.01
C GLU A 44 12.78 13.26 1.44
N ALA A 45 11.84 13.40 2.37
CA ALA A 45 12.12 13.57 3.80
C ALA A 45 12.60 12.28 4.50
N SER A 46 12.49 11.11 3.87
CA SER A 46 13.07 9.89 4.44
C SER A 46 14.59 9.93 4.34
N ARG A 47 15.28 9.70 5.46
CA ARG A 47 16.74 9.56 5.45
C ARG A 47 17.11 8.47 4.45
N ASN A 48 18.17 8.68 3.66
CA ASN A 48 18.57 7.76 2.59
C ASN A 48 18.74 6.28 3.03
N ARG A 49 19.07 6.08 4.32
CA ARG A 49 19.20 4.77 4.99
C ARG A 49 17.89 4.11 5.47
N SER A 50 16.78 4.84 5.53
CA SER A 50 15.49 4.27 5.94
C SER A 50 14.93 3.39 4.82
N ARG A 51 14.37 2.23 5.18
CA ARG A 51 13.69 1.33 4.25
C ARG A 51 12.20 1.64 4.11
N GLU A 52 11.78 2.84 4.52
CA GLU A 52 10.38 3.23 4.48
C GLU A 52 9.92 3.67 3.10
N LEU A 53 8.69 3.30 2.76
CA LEU A 53 7.96 3.69 1.57
C LEU A 53 6.52 4.01 1.93
N TYR A 54 5.90 4.90 1.16
CA TYR A 54 4.45 5.04 1.12
C TYR A 54 3.91 4.24 -0.06
N VAL A 55 2.88 3.44 0.19
CA VAL A 55 2.13 2.70 -0.82
C VAL A 55 0.74 3.30 -0.88
N LEU A 56 0.37 3.82 -2.05
CA LEU A 56 -0.99 4.22 -2.38
C LEU A 56 -1.61 3.12 -3.24
N ALA A 57 -2.63 2.47 -2.71
CA ALA A 57 -3.50 1.57 -3.43
C ALA A 57 -4.82 2.29 -3.73
N SER A 58 -5.27 2.27 -4.97
CA SER A 58 -6.45 3.01 -5.41
C SER A 58 -7.37 2.10 -6.19
N ASP A 59 -8.67 2.40 -6.08
CA ASP A 59 -9.75 1.68 -6.74
C ASP A 59 -9.96 0.28 -6.15
N LEU A 60 -10.45 0.22 -4.90
CA LEU A 60 -10.79 -1.05 -4.25
C LEU A 60 -11.87 -1.77 -5.04
N HIS A 61 -11.61 -3.01 -5.45
CA HIS A 61 -12.59 -3.87 -6.09
C HIS A 61 -13.80 -4.04 -5.15
N SER A 62 -15.00 -3.89 -5.71
CA SER A 62 -16.27 -4.09 -5.01
C SER A 62 -16.49 -5.54 -4.58
#